data_AF-A0AA45U6N8-F1
#
_entry.id   AF-A0AA45U6N8-F1
#
_cell.length_a   1.000
_cell.length_b   1.000
_cell.length_c   1.000
_cell.angle_alpha   90.00
_cell.angle_beta   90.00
_cell.angle_gamma   90.00
#
_symmetry.space_group_name_H-M   'P 1'
#
loop_
_entity.id
_entity.type
_entity.pdbx_description
1 polymer ?
#
loop_
_entity_poly.entity_id
_entity_poly.type
_entity_poly.pdbx_seq_one_letter_code
_entity_poly.pdbx_strand_id
1 'polypeptide(L)'
;MSAHESNWTLRRLHAGELPTHEASRVREHAEACEACGATLRSFADAQAAFEAEVPFESFEAGVERARARQASREPATRAQWVRPLMAVAASVVVLVLARPLLETGGRTDPTQPLAAGNRIKGGAGAELRIGGGVDPQRVASTEAPETLQAGERVRLGYTADAFRYVAALSVDAQGEVTPLYPESGDSLAVEPGAGQHWLPESVEFTGAGAERVVLVLTDAPVSMDALSDAARKSFVAAGRDVTRMAPLDVAGTQTQWILLKP
;
A
#
# COMPACT_ATOMS: atom_id res chain seq x y z
N MET A 1 -11.95 -1.53 50.97
CA MET A 1 -11.17 -1.13 49.79
C MET A 1 -11.69 -1.96 48.63
N SER A 2 -12.69 -1.46 47.92
CA SER A 2 -13.29 -2.17 46.78
C SER A 2 -12.28 -2.16 45.64
N ALA A 3 -11.94 -3.33 45.11
CA ALA A 3 -11.10 -3.41 43.92
C ALA A 3 -11.79 -2.65 42.77
N HIS A 4 -11.05 -1.78 42.09
CA HIS A 4 -11.56 -1.03 40.94
C HIS A 4 -11.79 -1.96 39.74
N GLU A 5 -12.80 -1.64 38.93
CA GLU A 5 -13.00 -2.32 37.65
C GLU A 5 -11.88 -1.96 36.66
N SER A 6 -11.52 -2.92 35.81
CA SER A 6 -10.49 -2.69 34.80
C SER A 6 -10.95 -1.65 33.76
N ASN A 7 -10.01 -0.88 33.21
CA ASN A 7 -10.32 0.10 32.15
C ASN A 7 -11.01 -0.57 30.95
N TRP A 8 -10.57 -1.78 30.59
CA TRP A 8 -11.18 -2.59 29.54
C TRP A 8 -12.66 -2.91 29.82
N THR A 9 -12.99 -3.32 31.05
CA THR A 9 -14.37 -3.61 31.45
C THR A 9 -15.25 -2.36 31.36
N LEU A 10 -14.74 -1.21 31.80
CA LEU A 10 -15.47 0.07 31.71
C LEU A 10 -15.69 0.52 30.26
N ARG A 11 -14.73 0.27 29.36
CA ARG A 11 -14.90 0.53 27.91
C ARG A 11 -15.97 -0.36 27.30
N ARG A 12 -15.96 -1.66 27.61
CA ARG A 12 -17.00 -2.59 27.15
C ARG A 12 -18.39 -2.24 27.69
N LEU A 13 -18.46 -1.75 28.93
CA LEU A 13 -19.72 -1.22 29.49
C LEU A 13 -20.20 -0.02 28.68
N HIS A 14 -19.33 0.94 28.41
CA HIS A 14 -19.66 2.16 27.66
C HIS A 14 -20.10 1.84 26.22
N ALA A 15 -19.44 0.89 25.56
CA ALA A 15 -19.78 0.42 24.21
C ALA A 15 -21.04 -0.48 24.15
N GLY A 16 -21.62 -0.86 25.29
CA GLY A 16 -22.79 -1.75 25.34
C GLY A 16 -22.48 -3.23 25.03
N GLU A 17 -21.23 -3.65 25.14
CA GLU A 17 -20.74 -4.99 24.77
C GLU A 17 -20.70 -5.98 25.94
N LEU A 18 -21.11 -5.55 27.14
CA LEU A 18 -21.20 -6.42 28.31
C LEU A 18 -22.55 -7.16 28.36
N PRO A 19 -22.55 -8.47 28.70
CA PRO A 19 -23.78 -9.19 29.02
C PRO A 19 -24.59 -8.49 30.11
N THR A 20 -25.92 -8.53 30.04
CA THR A 20 -26.83 -7.72 30.87
C THR A 20 -26.53 -7.80 32.37
N HIS A 21 -26.28 -9.00 32.89
CA HIS A 21 -25.96 -9.21 34.31
C HIS A 21 -24.62 -8.58 34.73
N GLU A 22 -23.59 -8.71 33.89
CA GLU A 22 -22.28 -8.12 34.13
C GLU A 22 -22.33 -6.58 34.00
N ALA A 23 -23.08 -6.07 33.02
CA ALA A 23 -23.29 -4.66 32.82
C ALA A 23 -23.94 -3.99 34.05
N SER A 24 -24.97 -4.62 34.64
CA SER A 24 -25.63 -4.12 35.85
C SER A 24 -24.65 -4.07 37.04
N ARG A 25 -23.89 -5.14 37.29
CA ARG A 25 -22.88 -5.19 38.36
C ARG A 25 -21.84 -4.08 38.23
N VAL A 26 -21.29 -3.89 37.02
CA VAL A 26 -20.24 -2.89 36.77
C VAL A 26 -20.83 -1.48 36.88
N ARG A 27 -22.09 -1.27 36.48
CA ARG A 27 -22.79 0.01 36.63
C ARG A 27 -23.02 0.36 38.09
N GLU A 28 -23.55 -0.56 38.89
CA GLU A 28 -23.73 -0.38 40.34
C GLU A 28 -22.38 -0.07 41.03
N HIS A 29 -21.30 -0.74 40.63
CA HIS A 29 -19.96 -0.42 41.12
C HIS A 29 -19.53 1.00 40.74
N ALA A 30 -19.70 1.41 39.49
CA ALA A 30 -19.28 2.73 39.02
C ALA A 30 -20.12 3.88 39.63
N GLU A 31 -21.36 3.61 40.03
CA GLU A 31 -22.19 4.54 40.79
C GLU A 31 -21.68 4.72 42.24
N ALA A 32 -21.18 3.64 42.85
CA ALA A 32 -20.63 3.68 44.21
C ALA A 32 -19.14 4.06 44.27
N CYS A 33 -18.41 4.03 43.16
CA CYS A 33 -16.97 4.30 43.09
C CYS A 33 -16.68 5.54 42.24
N GLU A 34 -16.21 6.61 42.89
CA GLU A 34 -15.90 7.89 42.23
C GLU A 34 -14.90 7.74 41.07
N ALA A 35 -13.84 6.95 41.25
CA ALA A 35 -12.80 6.76 40.23
C ALA A 35 -13.34 6.05 38.96
N CYS A 36 -14.15 4.99 39.14
CA CYS A 36 -14.75 4.27 38.02
C CYS A 36 -15.84 5.12 37.34
N GLY A 37 -16.65 5.84 38.12
CA GLY A 37 -17.64 6.79 37.59
C GLY A 37 -17.02 7.95 36.82
N ALA A 38 -15.91 8.52 37.30
CA ALA A 38 -15.16 9.55 36.58
C ALA A 38 -14.60 9.04 35.25
N THR A 39 -14.07 7.81 35.23
CA THR A 39 -13.59 7.18 34.00
C THR A 39 -14.71 7.01 32.97
N LEU A 40 -15.90 6.54 33.38
CA LEU A 40 -17.04 6.41 32.46
C LEU A 40 -17.52 7.76 31.92
N ARG A 41 -17.57 8.80 32.75
CA ARG A 41 -17.89 10.16 32.30
C ARG A 41 -16.91 10.66 31.25
N SER A 42 -15.60 10.41 31.45
CA SER A 42 -14.58 10.81 30.47
C SER A 42 -14.78 10.18 29.08
N PHE A 43 -15.32 8.95 29.01
CA PHE A 43 -15.66 8.32 27.73
C PHE A 43 -16.86 8.99 27.07
N ALA A 44 -17.91 9.28 27.84
CA ALA A 44 -19.08 9.98 27.34
C ALA A 44 -18.75 11.41 26.86
N ASP A 45 -17.92 12.14 27.60
CA ASP A 45 -17.48 13.49 27.24
C ASP A 45 -16.65 13.47 25.95
N ALA A 46 -15.75 12.49 25.80
CA ALA A 46 -14.95 12.31 24.58
C ALA A 46 -15.83 11.97 23.37
N GLN A 47 -16.85 11.11 23.54
CA GLN A 47 -17.82 10.80 22.49
C GLN A 47 -18.62 12.05 22.09
N ALA A 48 -19.15 12.80 23.06
CA ALA A 48 -19.91 14.01 22.79
C ALA A 48 -19.05 15.09 22.09
N ALA A 49 -17.79 15.23 22.47
CA ALA A 49 -16.85 16.14 21.80
C ALA A 49 -16.59 15.72 20.34
N PHE A 50 -16.43 14.42 20.08
CA PHE A 50 -16.26 13.91 18.72
C PHE A 50 -17.53 14.12 17.86
N GLU A 51 -18.71 13.84 18.41
CA GLU A 51 -20.00 14.04 17.73
C GLU A 51 -20.26 15.52 17.44
N ALA A 52 -19.79 16.43 18.28
CA ALA A 52 -19.87 17.88 18.05
C ALA A 52 -18.92 18.36 16.94
N GLU A 53 -17.72 17.79 16.84
CA GLU A 53 -16.72 18.15 15.82
C GLU A 53 -17.07 17.58 14.43
N VAL A 54 -17.74 16.42 14.39
CA VAL A 54 -18.15 15.75 13.15
C VAL A 54 -19.67 15.59 13.11
N PRO A 55 -20.42 16.63 12.68
CA PRO A 55 -21.87 16.51 12.52
C PRO A 55 -22.18 15.34 11.57
N PHE A 56 -22.91 14.35 12.06
CA PHE A 56 -23.27 13.14 11.33
C PHE A 56 -23.90 13.44 9.96
N GLU A 57 -24.66 14.53 9.87
CA GLU A 57 -25.28 15.06 8.65
C GLU A 57 -24.26 15.41 7.56
N SER A 58 -23.09 15.94 7.95
CA SER A 58 -22.00 16.27 7.03
C SER A 58 -21.30 15.02 6.49
N PHE A 59 -21.22 13.98 7.32
CA PHE A 59 -20.72 12.67 6.92
C PHE A 59 -21.68 11.97 5.94
N GLU A 60 -23.00 11.93 6.25
CA GLU A 60 -24.02 11.38 5.36
C GLU A 60 -24.06 12.11 4.01
N ALA A 61 -24.02 13.44 4.02
CA ALA A 61 -23.92 14.24 2.81
C ALA A 61 -22.63 13.98 2.03
N GLY A 62 -21.53 13.61 2.71
CA GLY A 62 -20.29 13.17 2.09
C GLY A 62 -20.43 11.82 1.40
N VAL A 63 -21.07 10.84 2.06
CA VAL A 63 -21.33 9.50 1.52
C VAL A 63 -22.26 9.56 0.31
N GLU A 64 -23.34 10.35 0.38
CA GLU A 64 -24.27 10.49 -0.75
C GLU A 64 -23.64 11.21 -1.95
N ARG A 65 -22.79 12.23 -1.71
CA ARG A 65 -21.99 12.84 -2.79
C ARG A 65 -21.00 11.86 -3.42
N ALA A 66 -20.42 10.95 -2.64
CA ALA A 66 -19.51 9.93 -3.14
C ALA A 66 -20.24 8.90 -4.01
N ARG A 67 -21.41 8.42 -3.55
CA ARG A 67 -22.28 7.49 -4.31
C ARG A 67 -22.78 8.12 -5.62
N ALA A 68 -23.26 9.36 -5.57
CA ALA A 68 -23.74 10.07 -6.76
C ALA A 68 -22.66 10.21 -7.85
N ARG A 69 -21.41 10.52 -7.47
CA ARG A 69 -20.26 10.57 -8.39
C ARG A 69 -19.89 9.22 -9.01
N GLN A 70 -20.15 8.14 -8.29
CA GLN A 70 -19.92 6.79 -8.78
C GLN A 70 -21.04 6.36 -9.75
N ALA A 71 -22.28 6.74 -9.48
CA ALA A 71 -23.43 6.49 -10.35
C ALA A 71 -23.40 7.33 -11.63
N SER A 72 -22.87 8.56 -11.60
CA SER A 72 -22.75 9.43 -12.78
C SER A 72 -21.57 9.08 -13.70
N ARG A 73 -20.76 8.07 -13.36
CA ARG A 73 -19.76 7.50 -14.28
C ARG A 73 -20.44 6.53 -15.23
N GLU A 74 -21.21 7.05 -16.17
CA GLU A 74 -21.60 6.25 -17.34
C GLU A 74 -20.34 5.84 -18.13
N PRO A 75 -20.24 4.59 -18.61
CA PRO A 75 -19.18 4.21 -19.53
C PRO A 75 -19.40 4.95 -20.84
N ALA A 76 -18.59 5.99 -21.10
CA ALA A 76 -18.62 6.72 -22.36
C ALA A 76 -18.52 5.73 -23.54
N THR A 77 -19.62 5.54 -24.26
CA THR A 77 -19.69 4.70 -25.46
C THR A 77 -18.89 5.37 -26.58
N ARG A 78 -17.60 5.10 -26.63
CA ARG A 78 -16.64 5.50 -27.69
C ARG A 78 -16.92 4.85 -29.06
N ALA A 79 -18.15 4.41 -29.33
CA ALA A 79 -18.47 3.57 -30.47
C ALA A 79 -18.67 4.33 -31.81
N GLN A 80 -18.80 5.66 -31.80
CA GLN A 80 -19.25 6.39 -32.99
C GLN A 80 -18.18 7.18 -33.75
N TRP A 81 -16.96 7.32 -33.19
CA TRP A 81 -15.86 8.10 -33.80
C TRP A 81 -14.75 7.26 -34.43
N VAL A 82 -14.81 5.93 -34.35
CA VAL A 82 -13.74 5.03 -34.84
C VAL A 82 -13.92 4.60 -36.29
N ARG A 83 -15.05 4.94 -36.94
CA ARG A 83 -15.36 4.49 -38.30
C ARG A 83 -14.57 5.15 -39.44
N PRO A 84 -14.15 6.44 -39.40
CA PRO A 84 -13.38 6.99 -40.51
C PRO A 84 -11.85 6.72 -40.42
N LEU A 85 -11.34 6.25 -39.28
CA LEU A 85 -9.90 6.01 -39.06
C LEU A 85 -9.39 4.65 -39.54
N MET A 86 -10.29 3.67 -39.75
CA MET A 86 -9.91 2.33 -40.22
C MET A 86 -9.53 2.26 -41.72
N ALA A 87 -9.82 3.30 -42.50
CA ALA A 87 -9.44 3.34 -43.93
C ALA A 87 -7.98 3.78 -44.14
N VAL A 88 -7.39 4.53 -43.20
CA VAL A 88 -5.99 5.00 -43.29
C VAL A 88 -4.99 3.96 -42.74
N ALA A 89 -5.44 3.08 -41.84
CA ALA A 89 -4.58 2.04 -41.26
C ALA A 89 -4.20 0.92 -42.27
N ALA A 90 -5.03 0.66 -43.28
CA ALA A 90 -4.77 -0.40 -44.26
C ALA A 90 -3.60 -0.08 -45.22
N SER A 91 -3.32 1.19 -45.49
CA SER A 91 -2.23 1.61 -46.40
C SER A 91 -0.86 1.68 -45.71
N VAL A 92 -0.80 1.87 -44.38
CA VAL A 92 0.46 1.89 -43.61
C VAL A 92 1.00 0.48 -43.34
N VAL A 93 0.12 -0.51 -43.15
CA VAL A 93 0.51 -1.91 -42.87
C VAL A 93 1.24 -2.55 -44.07
N VAL A 94 0.88 -2.20 -45.31
CA VAL A 94 1.56 -2.72 -46.52
C VAL A 94 2.99 -2.16 -46.65
N LEU A 95 3.23 -0.91 -46.27
CA LEU A 95 4.56 -0.29 -46.32
C LEU A 95 5.51 -0.80 -45.22
N VAL A 96 4.97 -1.19 -44.06
CA VAL A 96 5.77 -1.72 -42.93
C VAL A 96 6.14 -3.19 -43.15
N LEU A 97 5.27 -4.00 -43.77
CA LEU A 97 5.55 -5.42 -44.04
C LEU A 97 6.50 -5.68 -45.22
N ALA A 98 6.69 -4.70 -46.12
CA ALA A 98 7.61 -4.84 -47.27
C ALA A 98 9.05 -4.38 -47.00
N ARG A 99 9.32 -3.69 -45.88
CA ARG A 99 10.68 -3.22 -45.54
C ARG A 99 11.69 -4.30 -45.12
N PRO A 100 11.34 -5.39 -44.40
CA PRO A 100 12.36 -6.32 -43.92
C PRO A 100 12.93 -7.24 -45.02
N LEU A 101 12.39 -7.20 -46.24
CA LEU A 101 12.92 -7.94 -47.40
C LEU A 101 13.98 -7.14 -48.20
N LEU A 102 14.20 -5.86 -47.89
CA LEU A 102 15.14 -4.99 -48.62
C LEU A 102 16.40 -4.62 -47.83
N GLU A 103 16.46 -4.91 -46.53
CA GLU A 103 17.58 -4.54 -45.67
C GLU A 103 18.36 -5.77 -45.18
N THR A 104 18.80 -6.60 -46.13
CA THR A 104 19.91 -7.54 -45.90
C THR A 104 21.22 -6.76 -45.99
N GLY A 105 21.72 -6.26 -44.86
CA GLY A 105 23.09 -5.74 -44.80
C GLY A 105 23.38 -4.81 -43.61
N GLY A 106 24.10 -5.33 -42.59
CA GLY A 106 24.96 -4.49 -41.75
C GLY A 106 24.70 -4.46 -40.23
N ARG A 107 25.32 -5.40 -39.51
CA ARG A 107 26.25 -5.20 -38.37
C ARG A 107 25.87 -4.31 -37.14
N THR A 108 25.89 -4.96 -35.95
CA THR A 108 26.19 -4.49 -34.55
C THR A 108 25.35 -3.33 -33.98
N ASP A 109 24.75 -3.39 -32.78
CA ASP A 109 25.31 -3.63 -31.44
C ASP A 109 24.16 -3.77 -30.39
N PRO A 110 24.32 -4.43 -29.23
CA PRO A 110 23.27 -4.65 -28.25
C PRO A 110 23.38 -3.69 -27.05
N THR A 111 22.56 -2.63 -27.02
CA THR A 111 22.19 -1.93 -25.77
C THR A 111 20.95 -1.08 -26.03
N GLN A 112 19.79 -1.49 -25.52
CA GLN A 112 18.70 -0.55 -25.23
C GLN A 112 18.37 -0.62 -23.73
N PRO A 113 18.52 0.49 -22.99
CA PRO A 113 17.96 0.63 -21.66
C PRO A 113 16.44 0.63 -21.78
N LEU A 114 15.77 -0.21 -20.98
CA LEU A 114 14.31 -0.16 -20.81
C LEU A 114 13.95 1.19 -20.21
N ALA A 115 13.53 2.12 -21.07
CA ALA A 115 12.93 3.37 -20.68
C ALA A 115 11.65 3.08 -19.88
N ALA A 116 11.70 3.33 -18.58
CA ALA A 116 10.51 3.42 -17.73
C ALA A 116 9.75 4.70 -18.11
N GLY A 117 8.93 4.58 -19.16
CA GLY A 117 8.08 5.66 -19.65
C GLY A 117 6.62 5.38 -19.33
N ASN A 118 6.05 6.21 -18.45
CA ASN A 118 4.63 6.57 -18.42
C ASN A 118 3.63 5.39 -18.30
N ARG A 119 3.41 4.93 -17.06
CA ARG A 119 2.40 3.90 -16.72
C ARG A 119 0.98 4.43 -16.97
N ILE A 120 0.42 4.08 -18.11
CA ILE A 120 -1.00 4.29 -18.44
C ILE A 120 -1.84 3.43 -17.48
N LYS A 121 -2.87 4.04 -16.88
CA LYS A 121 -3.81 3.41 -15.92
C LYS A 121 -4.35 2.08 -16.48
N GLY A 122 -3.91 0.97 -15.91
CA GLY A 122 -4.33 -0.38 -16.27
C GLY A 122 -3.14 -1.34 -16.29
N GLY A 123 -2.76 -1.85 -15.11
CA GLY A 123 -1.74 -2.87 -14.98
C GLY A 123 -1.31 -3.04 -13.52
N ALA A 124 -0.82 -4.24 -13.19
CA ALA A 124 -0.29 -4.52 -11.86
C ALA A 124 0.75 -3.48 -11.46
N GLY A 125 0.77 -3.06 -10.18
CA GLY A 125 1.70 -2.05 -9.70
C GLY A 125 1.62 -1.84 -8.20
N ALA A 126 2.51 -0.99 -7.68
CA ALA A 126 2.53 -0.67 -6.27
C ALA A 126 2.85 0.82 -6.04
N GLU A 127 2.43 1.30 -4.87
CA GLU A 127 2.56 2.68 -4.41
C GLU A 127 3.07 2.66 -2.97
N LEU A 128 3.99 3.56 -2.66
CA LEU A 128 4.50 3.78 -1.31
C LEU A 128 4.10 5.20 -0.91
N ARG A 129 3.40 5.32 0.22
CA ARG A 129 3.03 6.62 0.80
C ARG A 129 3.80 6.88 2.07
N ILE A 130 4.27 8.10 2.23
CA ILE A 130 4.97 8.58 3.42
C ILE A 130 4.09 9.62 4.11
N GLY A 131 3.91 9.51 5.42
CA GLY A 131 3.16 10.49 6.22
C GLY A 131 3.40 10.31 7.72
N GLY A 132 2.64 11.01 8.56
CA GLY A 132 2.79 10.93 10.04
C GLY A 132 3.81 11.91 10.63
N GLY A 133 4.58 12.60 9.79
CA GLY A 133 5.43 13.74 10.20
C GLY A 133 4.68 15.07 10.22
N VAL A 134 5.43 16.17 10.26
CA VAL A 134 4.90 17.55 10.23
C VAL A 134 4.35 17.91 8.84
N ASP A 135 4.93 17.33 7.79
CA ASP A 135 4.56 17.60 6.41
C ASP A 135 3.34 16.79 5.94
N PRO A 136 2.61 17.26 4.92
CA PRO A 136 1.53 16.52 4.31
C PRO A 136 1.98 15.15 3.76
N GLN A 137 1.05 14.20 3.75
CA GLN A 137 1.28 12.89 3.14
C GLN A 137 1.70 13.03 1.66
N ARG A 138 2.70 12.25 1.25
CA ARG A 138 3.20 12.23 -0.13
C ARG A 138 3.37 10.81 -0.66
N VAL A 139 3.43 10.69 -1.98
CA VAL A 139 3.76 9.43 -2.67
C VAL A 139 5.25 9.44 -2.97
N ALA A 140 5.94 8.35 -2.63
CA ALA A 140 7.36 8.20 -2.87
C ALA A 140 7.67 7.91 -4.34
N SER A 141 8.71 8.54 -4.86
CA SER A 141 9.25 8.27 -6.20
C SER A 141 9.91 6.89 -6.29
N THR A 142 9.73 6.21 -7.43
CA THR A 142 10.50 4.99 -7.77
C THR A 142 11.77 5.31 -8.55
N GLU A 143 11.96 6.57 -8.96
CA GLU A 143 13.06 7.01 -9.83
C GLU A 143 14.19 7.68 -9.05
N ALA A 144 13.92 8.14 -7.83
CA ALA A 144 14.87 8.87 -7.00
C ALA A 144 14.74 8.46 -5.52
N PRO A 145 15.83 8.52 -4.73
CA PRO A 145 15.76 8.34 -3.29
C PRO A 145 14.85 9.37 -2.60
N GLU A 146 14.10 8.91 -1.61
CA GLU A 146 13.17 9.73 -0.82
C GLU A 146 13.66 9.86 0.63
N THR A 147 13.86 11.09 1.10
CA THR A 147 14.26 11.33 2.50
C THR A 147 13.06 11.17 3.43
N LEU A 148 13.25 10.40 4.50
CA LEU A 148 12.32 10.30 5.62
C LEU A 148 12.71 11.28 6.71
N GLN A 149 11.72 11.92 7.32
CA GLN A 149 11.89 12.71 8.55
C GLN A 149 11.60 11.83 9.78
N ALA A 150 12.12 12.23 10.93
CA ALA A 150 11.82 11.56 12.19
C ALA A 150 10.30 11.54 12.46
N GLY A 151 9.76 10.37 12.83
CA GLY A 151 8.34 10.15 13.06
C GLY A 151 7.51 9.89 11.79
N GLU A 152 8.10 9.99 10.59
CA GLU A 152 7.42 9.57 9.38
C GLU A 152 7.28 8.05 9.30
N ARG A 153 6.13 7.62 8.80
CA ARG A 153 5.76 6.23 8.57
C ARG A 153 5.44 6.01 7.11
N VAL A 154 5.75 4.82 6.65
CA VAL A 154 5.59 4.38 5.28
C VAL A 154 4.46 3.36 5.21
N ARG A 155 3.54 3.54 4.27
CA ARG A 155 2.49 2.58 3.96
C ARG A 155 2.59 2.12 2.52
N LEU A 156 2.57 0.81 2.34
CA LEU A 156 2.60 0.17 1.03
C LEU A 156 1.20 -0.13 0.54
N GLY A 157 0.97 0.07 -0.75
CA GLY A 157 -0.23 -0.40 -1.43
C GLY A 157 0.10 -0.99 -2.78
N TYR A 158 -0.82 -1.81 -3.31
CA TYR A 158 -0.66 -2.48 -4.59
C TYR A 158 -1.98 -2.53 -5.37
N THR A 159 -1.86 -2.62 -6.69
CA THR A 159 -2.92 -3.04 -7.60
C THR A 159 -2.47 -4.38 -8.19
N ALA A 160 -3.21 -5.46 -7.91
CA ALA A 160 -2.78 -6.82 -8.25
C ALA A 160 -2.94 -7.15 -9.75
N ASP A 161 -3.96 -6.58 -10.41
CA ASP A 161 -4.35 -6.92 -11.77
C ASP A 161 -4.55 -8.45 -11.96
N ALA A 162 -3.63 -9.16 -12.61
CA ALA A 162 -3.69 -10.60 -12.81
C ALA A 162 -2.96 -11.44 -11.74
N PHE A 163 -2.11 -10.81 -10.92
CA PHE A 163 -1.32 -11.52 -9.91
C PHE A 163 -2.18 -11.97 -8.73
N ARG A 164 -1.75 -13.06 -8.08
CA ARG A 164 -2.53 -13.76 -7.05
C ARG A 164 -1.97 -13.61 -5.65
N TYR A 165 -0.69 -13.27 -5.53
CA TYR A 165 0.00 -13.17 -4.25
C TYR A 165 0.80 -11.88 -4.16
N VAL A 166 0.98 -11.41 -2.93
CA VAL A 166 1.74 -10.20 -2.60
C VAL A 166 2.70 -10.50 -1.45
N ALA A 167 3.91 -9.97 -1.55
CA ALA A 167 4.88 -9.93 -0.47
C ALA A 167 5.67 -8.61 -0.49
N ALA A 168 6.19 -8.20 0.66
CA ALA A 168 7.04 -7.05 0.79
C ALA A 168 8.16 -7.31 1.80
N LEU A 169 9.34 -6.76 1.52
CA LEU A 169 10.50 -6.76 2.40
C LEU A 169 11.27 -5.45 2.25
N SER A 170 12.14 -5.17 3.20
CA SER A 170 13.16 -4.14 3.08
C SER A 170 14.56 -4.69 3.25
N VAL A 171 15.54 -3.95 2.74
CA VAL A 171 16.97 -4.21 2.91
C VAL A 171 17.63 -2.92 3.32
N ASP A 172 18.39 -2.93 4.40
CA ASP A 172 19.09 -1.73 4.87
C ASP A 172 20.49 -1.59 4.28
N ALA A 173 21.18 -0.49 4.64
CA ALA A 173 22.53 -0.20 4.21
C ALA A 173 23.58 -1.23 4.71
N GLN A 174 23.25 -2.00 5.76
CA GLN A 174 24.09 -3.05 6.32
C GLN A 174 23.81 -4.41 5.65
N GLY A 175 22.76 -4.51 4.83
CA GLY A 175 22.30 -5.75 4.20
C GLY A 175 21.41 -6.61 5.09
N GLU A 176 20.90 -6.05 6.19
CA GLU A 176 19.85 -6.66 7.00
C GLU A 176 18.56 -6.68 6.17
N VAL A 177 17.91 -7.84 6.10
CA VAL A 177 16.66 -8.02 5.36
C VAL A 177 15.54 -8.18 6.36
N THR A 178 14.53 -7.32 6.24
CA THR A 178 13.36 -7.31 7.12
C THR A 178 12.11 -7.65 6.31
N PRO A 179 11.47 -8.82 6.54
CA PRO A 179 10.14 -9.10 6.01
C PRO A 179 9.14 -8.05 6.50
N LEU A 180 8.45 -7.38 5.59
CA LEU A 180 7.42 -6.39 5.94
C LEU A 180 6.02 -6.97 5.84
N TYR A 181 5.77 -7.86 4.87
CA TYR A 181 4.47 -8.50 4.70
C TYR A 181 4.55 -9.75 3.81
N PRO A 182 4.03 -10.90 4.26
CA PRO A 182 3.87 -11.24 5.67
C PRO A 182 5.23 -11.27 6.38
N GLU A 183 5.24 -11.20 7.71
CA GLU A 183 6.48 -11.25 8.50
C GLU A 183 7.19 -12.62 8.43
N SER A 184 6.44 -13.69 8.13
CA SER A 184 6.97 -15.05 8.00
C SER A 184 6.07 -15.92 7.11
N GLY A 185 6.59 -17.09 6.71
CA GLY A 185 5.86 -18.05 5.87
C GLY A 185 5.91 -17.70 4.38
N ASP A 186 4.81 -17.92 3.68
CA ASP A 186 4.68 -17.66 2.24
C ASP A 186 3.90 -16.38 1.98
N SER A 187 4.18 -15.73 0.84
CA SER A 187 3.42 -14.58 0.33
C SER A 187 1.91 -14.81 0.40
N LEU A 188 1.15 -13.79 0.83
CA LEU A 188 -0.28 -13.91 1.04
C LEU A 188 -1.06 -13.65 -0.24
N ALA A 189 -2.25 -14.24 -0.34
CA ALA A 189 -3.16 -13.97 -1.45
C ALA A 189 -3.54 -12.49 -1.49
N VAL A 190 -3.64 -11.93 -2.69
CA VAL A 190 -4.11 -10.55 -2.88
C VAL A 190 -5.55 -10.38 -2.44
N GLU A 191 -5.89 -9.19 -1.95
CA GLU A 191 -7.25 -8.87 -1.56
C GLU A 191 -8.19 -8.89 -2.77
N PRO A 192 -9.41 -9.43 -2.62
CA PRO A 192 -10.39 -9.46 -3.70
C PRO A 192 -10.89 -8.05 -3.99
N GLY A 193 -11.08 -7.74 -5.28
CA GLY A 193 -11.64 -6.47 -5.73
C GLY A 193 -10.70 -5.72 -6.67
N ALA A 194 -11.29 -4.88 -7.52
CA ALA A 194 -10.55 -4.06 -8.46
C ALA A 194 -10.01 -2.80 -7.78
N GLY A 195 -8.80 -2.39 -8.17
CA GLY A 195 -8.19 -1.14 -7.73
C GLY A 195 -7.02 -1.34 -6.77
N GLN A 196 -6.70 -0.26 -6.06
CA GLN A 196 -5.57 -0.19 -5.13
C GLN A 196 -5.98 -0.72 -3.75
N HIS A 197 -5.19 -1.66 -3.25
CA HIS A 197 -5.28 -2.23 -1.90
C HIS A 197 -4.11 -1.72 -1.06
N TRP A 198 -4.36 -1.45 0.22
CA TRP A 198 -3.33 -0.98 1.15
C TRP A 198 -2.98 -2.07 2.13
N LEU A 199 -1.68 -2.35 2.29
CA LEU A 199 -1.23 -3.24 3.36
C LEU A 199 -1.67 -2.65 4.72
N PRO A 200 -1.99 -3.52 5.69
CA PRO A 200 -2.63 -3.10 6.94
C PRO A 200 -1.72 -2.19 7.77
N GLU A 201 -0.42 -2.42 7.75
CA GLU A 201 0.53 -1.74 8.61
C GLU A 201 1.26 -0.59 7.91
N SER A 202 1.58 0.43 8.71
CA SER A 202 2.53 1.48 8.35
C SER A 202 3.81 1.27 9.15
N VAL A 203 4.96 1.27 8.46
CA VAL A 203 6.27 0.96 9.03
C VAL A 203 7.05 2.24 9.26
N GLU A 204 7.67 2.37 10.42
CA GLU A 204 8.64 3.42 10.70
C GLU A 204 10.04 2.85 10.54
N PHE A 205 10.85 3.45 9.66
CA PHE A 205 12.22 3.02 9.45
C PHE A 205 13.15 3.81 10.36
N THR A 206 13.74 3.12 11.34
CA THR A 206 14.66 3.71 12.32
C THR A 206 16.12 3.42 11.97
N GLY A 207 17.04 4.17 12.58
CA GLY A 207 18.48 4.07 12.28
C GLY A 207 18.89 5.07 11.20
N ALA A 208 20.01 4.81 10.52
CA ALA A 208 20.59 5.75 9.54
C ALA A 208 20.95 5.04 8.23
N GLY A 209 21.06 5.82 7.15
CA GLY A 209 21.47 5.34 5.83
C GLY A 209 20.30 4.96 4.91
N ALA A 210 20.63 4.41 3.75
CA ALA A 210 19.64 4.04 2.76
C ALA A 210 18.93 2.72 3.12
N GLU A 211 17.65 2.64 2.77
CA GLU A 211 16.78 1.47 2.91
C GLU A 211 16.14 1.22 1.55
N ARG A 212 16.26 0.00 1.02
CA ARG A 212 15.52 -0.43 -0.17
C ARG A 212 14.28 -1.17 0.24
N VAL A 213 13.12 -0.67 -0.15
CA VAL A 213 11.83 -1.36 0.04
C VAL A 213 11.43 -2.02 -1.26
N VAL A 214 11.03 -3.29 -1.21
CA VAL A 214 10.61 -4.08 -2.37
C VAL A 214 9.24 -4.67 -2.10
N LEU A 215 8.30 -4.44 -3.03
CA LEU A 215 7.02 -5.14 -3.07
C LEU A 215 6.98 -6.01 -4.33
N VAL A 216 6.64 -7.29 -4.14
CA VAL A 216 6.56 -8.31 -5.17
C VAL A 216 5.11 -8.78 -5.32
N LEU A 217 4.65 -8.89 -6.56
CA LEU A 217 3.38 -9.52 -6.93
C LEU A 217 3.65 -10.73 -7.81
N THR A 218 3.14 -11.90 -7.42
CA THR A 218 3.41 -13.19 -8.08
C THR A 218 2.14 -13.97 -8.40
N ASP A 219 2.26 -14.93 -9.34
CA ASP A 219 1.18 -15.85 -9.71
C ASP A 219 1.10 -17.09 -8.81
N ALA A 220 2.20 -17.42 -8.12
CA ALA A 220 2.32 -18.53 -7.17
C ALA A 220 2.87 -18.04 -5.82
N PRO A 221 2.58 -18.74 -4.71
CA PRO A 221 3.15 -18.41 -3.41
C PRO A 221 4.68 -18.44 -3.46
N VAL A 222 5.33 -17.46 -2.82
CA VAL A 222 6.77 -17.41 -2.65
C VAL A 222 7.08 -17.32 -1.17
N SER A 223 7.99 -18.17 -0.68
CA SER A 223 8.45 -18.14 0.71
C SER A 223 9.22 -16.86 1.02
N MET A 224 8.98 -16.28 2.19
CA MET A 224 9.73 -15.13 2.70
C MET A 224 11.21 -15.44 2.92
N ASP A 225 11.57 -16.70 3.18
CA ASP A 225 12.97 -17.14 3.27
C ASP A 225 13.64 -17.06 1.89
N ALA A 226 12.96 -17.54 0.85
CA ALA A 226 13.46 -17.49 -0.52
C ALA A 226 13.59 -16.03 -1.03
N LEU A 227 12.63 -15.18 -0.70
CA LEU A 227 12.69 -13.74 -1.00
C LEU A 227 13.84 -13.06 -0.25
N SER A 228 14.04 -13.40 1.02
CA SER A 228 15.14 -12.87 1.83
C SER A 228 16.50 -13.30 1.30
N ASP A 229 16.64 -14.56 0.88
CA ASP A 229 17.86 -15.07 0.24
C ASP A 229 18.14 -14.37 -1.09
N ALA A 230 17.11 -14.14 -1.91
CA ALA A 230 17.24 -13.39 -3.17
C ALA A 230 17.69 -11.95 -2.92
N ALA A 231 17.16 -11.29 -1.89
CA ALA A 231 17.56 -9.96 -1.46
C ALA A 231 19.03 -9.91 -1.01
N ARG A 232 19.46 -10.84 -0.14
CA ARG A 232 20.86 -10.94 0.31
C ARG A 232 21.82 -11.20 -0.85
N LYS A 233 21.46 -12.08 -1.78
CA LYS A 233 22.25 -12.34 -3.00
C LYS A 233 22.38 -11.09 -3.88
N SER A 234 21.28 -10.37 -4.09
CA SER A 234 21.30 -9.10 -4.85
C SER A 234 22.16 -8.04 -4.17
N PHE A 235 22.09 -7.92 -2.84
CA PHE A 235 22.94 -7.01 -2.07
C PHE A 235 24.45 -7.33 -2.21
N VAL A 236 24.82 -8.61 -2.11
CA VAL A 236 26.22 -9.04 -2.32
C VAL A 236 26.66 -8.78 -3.76
N ALA A 237 25.82 -9.09 -4.75
CA ALA A 237 26.12 -8.86 -6.17
C ALA A 237 26.28 -7.37 -6.50
N ALA A 238 25.58 -6.48 -5.78
CA ALA A 238 25.72 -5.03 -5.88
C ALA A 238 26.97 -4.47 -5.19
N GLY A 239 27.86 -5.33 -4.68
CA GLY A 239 29.06 -4.90 -3.95
C GLY A 239 28.73 -4.35 -2.56
N ARG A 240 27.66 -4.84 -1.93
CA ARG A 240 27.13 -4.38 -0.63
C ARG A 240 26.70 -2.92 -0.63
N ASP A 241 26.12 -2.48 -1.74
CA ASP A 241 25.50 -1.16 -1.88
C ASP A 241 24.01 -1.32 -2.18
N VAL A 242 23.18 -1.01 -1.18
CA VAL A 242 21.72 -1.13 -1.24
C VAL A 242 21.10 -0.28 -2.36
N THR A 243 21.75 0.82 -2.74
CA THR A 243 21.27 1.71 -3.82
C THR A 243 21.51 1.15 -5.21
N ARG A 244 22.42 0.17 -5.34
CA ARG A 244 22.81 -0.47 -6.62
C ARG A 244 22.26 -1.88 -6.80
N MET A 245 21.43 -2.36 -5.88
CA MET A 245 20.78 -3.68 -6.01
C MET A 245 19.94 -3.77 -7.29
N ALA A 246 20.12 -4.88 -7.99
CA ALA A 246 19.26 -5.26 -9.10
C ALA A 246 17.90 -5.79 -8.57
N PRO A 247 16.87 -5.88 -9.43
CA PRO A 247 15.65 -6.60 -9.12
C PRO A 247 15.93 -7.99 -8.53
N LEU A 248 15.10 -8.44 -7.60
CA LEU A 248 15.29 -9.73 -6.95
C LEU A 248 15.08 -10.84 -7.99
N ASP A 249 15.83 -11.94 -7.89
CA ASP A 249 15.67 -13.09 -8.79
C ASP A 249 14.46 -13.94 -8.35
N VAL A 250 13.27 -13.36 -8.53
CA VAL A 250 11.96 -13.95 -8.20
C VAL A 250 10.98 -13.61 -9.30
N ALA A 251 10.16 -14.60 -9.70
CA ALA A 251 9.13 -14.43 -10.72
C ALA A 251 8.08 -13.38 -10.34
N GLY A 252 7.40 -12.81 -11.33
CA GLY A 252 6.36 -11.81 -11.14
C GLY A 252 6.85 -10.39 -11.36
N THR A 253 6.08 -9.41 -10.88
CA THR A 253 6.43 -7.99 -10.99
C THR A 253 6.91 -7.45 -9.65
N GLN A 254 7.85 -6.51 -9.71
CA GLN A 254 8.46 -5.89 -8.53
C GLN A 254 8.41 -4.38 -8.67
N THR A 255 8.06 -3.71 -7.58
CA THR A 255 8.23 -2.27 -7.45
C THR A 255 9.17 -2.00 -6.29
N GLN A 256 10.11 -1.09 -6.47
CA GLN A 256 11.18 -0.83 -5.52
C GLN A 256 11.34 0.66 -5.28
N TRP A 257 11.66 1.01 -4.04
CA TRP A 257 11.93 2.38 -3.60
C TRP A 257 13.23 2.41 -2.81
N ILE A 258 13.91 3.55 -2.88
CA ILE A 258 15.02 3.86 -1.98
C ILE A 258 14.55 4.96 -1.02
N LEU A 259 14.63 4.68 0.27
CA LEU A 259 14.35 5.62 1.34
C LEU A 259 15.66 5.98 2.03
N LEU A 260 15.87 7.25 2.38
CA LEU A 260 16.98 7.71 3.20
C LEU A 260 16.46 7.93 4.61
N LYS A 261 16.93 7.10 5.55
CA LYS A 261 16.56 7.17 6.96
C LYS A 261 17.11 8.47 7.58
N PRO A 262 16.39 9.06 8.57
CA PRO A 262 16.75 10.33 9.18
C PRO A 262 18.10 10.31 9.92
#